data_AF-C4WW38-F1
#
_entry.id   AF-C4WW38-F1
#
_cell.length_a   1.000
_cell.length_b   1.000
_cell.length_c   1.000
_cell.angle_alpha   90.00
_cell.angle_beta   90.00
_cell.angle_gamma   90.00
#
_symmetry.space_group_name_H-M   'P 1'
#
loop_
_entity.id
_entity.type
_entity.pdbx_description
1 polymer ?
#
loop_
_entity_poly.entity_id
_entity_poly.type
_entity_poly.pdbx_seq_one_letter_code
_entity_poly.pdbx_strand_id
1 'polypeptide(L)'
;MLKLLKLQPRSIVRTIATLQNNLPVQQNLTKYFQDKIRINGPITLAEYMRESLKTYYNSGNVFGSDGDFITSPEISQLYGEMVMLWLLSLWEKAGCPSPVNLIELGPGNRSYDDRYVKIIKTNSIQLT
;
A
#
# COMPACT_ATOMS: atom_id res chain seq x y z
N MET A 1 -51.76 -38.79 -5.50
CA MET A 1 -50.58 -38.53 -6.36
C MET A 1 -49.78 -37.38 -5.77
N LEU A 2 -48.94 -37.68 -4.75
CA LEU A 2 -48.11 -36.69 -4.04
C LEU A 2 -46.99 -36.18 -4.97
N LYS A 3 -46.93 -34.87 -5.22
CA LYS A 3 -45.74 -34.21 -5.77
C LYS A 3 -44.76 -33.94 -4.62
N LEU A 4 -43.71 -34.75 -4.55
CA LEU A 4 -42.51 -34.52 -3.75
C LEU A 4 -41.83 -33.22 -4.19
N LEU A 5 -41.97 -32.16 -3.38
CA LEU A 5 -41.20 -30.92 -3.52
C LEU A 5 -39.77 -31.17 -3.00
N LYS A 6 -38.83 -31.43 -3.92
CA LYS A 6 -37.39 -31.41 -3.62
C LYS A 6 -36.94 -29.97 -3.37
N LEU A 7 -37.11 -29.47 -2.15
CA LEU A 7 -36.45 -28.24 -1.70
C LEU A 7 -34.96 -28.55 -1.49
N GLN A 8 -34.12 -28.11 -2.44
CA GLN A 8 -32.66 -28.10 -2.25
C GLN A 8 -32.29 -26.90 -1.35
N PRO A 9 -31.52 -27.08 -0.27
CA PRO A 9 -31.21 -26.00 0.66
C PRO A 9 -30.12 -25.08 0.09
N ARG A 10 -30.51 -24.14 -0.78
CA ARG A 10 -29.62 -23.08 -1.28
C ARG A 10 -29.16 -22.10 -0.19
N SER A 11 -29.81 -22.08 0.97
CA SER A 11 -29.46 -21.19 2.09
C SER A 11 -28.25 -21.66 2.90
N ILE A 12 -28.09 -22.97 3.12
CA ILE A 12 -27.00 -23.52 3.95
C ILE A 12 -25.65 -23.40 3.24
N VAL A 13 -25.62 -23.60 1.92
CA VAL A 13 -24.38 -23.53 1.12
C VAL A 13 -23.80 -22.11 1.09
N ARG A 14 -24.66 -21.07 1.06
CA ARG A 14 -24.20 -19.67 1.10
C ARG A 14 -23.61 -19.31 2.46
N THR A 15 -24.23 -19.73 3.57
CA THR A 15 -23.76 -19.40 4.92
C THR A 15 -22.38 -20.02 5.22
N ILE A 16 -22.11 -21.26 4.77
CA ILE A 16 -20.80 -21.91 4.97
C ILE A 16 -19.72 -21.21 4.12
N ALA A 17 -20.04 -20.85 2.87
CA ALA A 17 -19.10 -20.11 2.01
C ALA A 17 -18.77 -18.72 2.58
N THR A 18 -19.72 -18.05 3.23
CA THR A 18 -19.46 -16.75 3.88
C THR A 18 -18.67 -16.90 5.18
N LEU A 19 -18.85 -17.98 5.94
CA LEU A 19 -18.10 -18.23 7.19
C LEU A 19 -16.65 -18.69 6.95
N GLN A 20 -16.39 -19.44 5.87
CA GLN A 20 -15.02 -19.84 5.50
C GLN A 20 -14.18 -18.66 4.98
N ASN A 21 -14.81 -17.59 4.46
CA ASN A 21 -14.13 -16.42 3.93
C ASN A 21 -13.81 -15.33 4.97
N ASN A 22 -14.21 -15.50 6.23
CA ASN A 22 -14.10 -14.46 7.27
C ASN A 22 -13.08 -14.76 8.39
N LEU A 23 -12.15 -15.70 8.15
CA LEU A 23 -10.97 -15.83 8.99
C LEU A 23 -9.80 -15.20 8.22
N PRO A 24 -9.08 -14.20 8.77
CA PRO A 24 -7.86 -13.74 8.15
C PRO A 24 -6.91 -14.94 8.15
N VAL A 25 -6.67 -15.52 6.97
CA VAL A 25 -5.58 -16.47 6.79
C VAL A 25 -4.31 -15.62 6.87
N GLN A 26 -3.94 -15.21 8.08
CA GLN A 26 -2.60 -14.72 8.33
C GLN A 26 -1.70 -15.91 8.09
N GLN A 27 -1.21 -16.03 6.86
CA GLN A 27 -0.31 -17.10 6.48
C GLN A 27 0.83 -17.10 7.49
N ASN A 28 1.04 -18.24 8.15
CA ASN A 28 2.21 -18.43 8.97
C ASN A 28 3.43 -18.39 8.04
N LEU A 29 4.07 -17.21 7.98
CA LEU A 29 5.16 -16.92 7.06
C LEU A 29 6.35 -17.88 7.26
N THR A 30 6.56 -18.33 8.50
CA THR A 30 7.55 -19.36 8.83
C THR A 30 7.26 -20.67 8.11
N LYS A 31 6.01 -21.14 8.17
CA LYS A 31 5.59 -22.37 7.47
C LYS A 31 5.72 -22.22 5.95
N TYR A 32 5.34 -21.05 5.41
CA TYR A 32 5.53 -20.75 3.99
C TYR A 32 7.00 -20.90 3.55
N PHE A 33 7.96 -20.34 4.31
CA PHE A 33 9.37 -20.47 3.98
C PHE A 33 9.90 -21.89 4.16
N GLN A 34 9.48 -22.61 5.22
CA GLN A 34 9.86 -24.00 5.42
C GLN A 34 9.42 -24.89 4.25
N ASP A 35 8.18 -24.72 3.79
CA ASP A 35 7.64 -25.49 2.68
C ASP A 35 8.34 -25.11 1.37
N LYS A 36 8.59 -23.81 1.13
CA LYS A 36 9.31 -23.32 -0.05
C LYS A 36 10.74 -23.86 -0.13
N ILE A 37 11.47 -23.87 1.00
CA ILE A 37 12.84 -24.39 1.06
C ILE A 37 12.87 -25.92 0.89
N ARG A 38 11.87 -26.63 1.45
CA ARG A 38 11.77 -28.08 1.28
C ARG A 38 11.56 -28.50 -0.17
N ILE A 39 10.77 -27.74 -0.92
CA ILE A 39 10.41 -28.06 -2.32
C ILE A 39 11.49 -27.58 -3.30
N ASN A 40 11.97 -26.35 -3.14
CA ASN A 40 12.84 -25.69 -4.13
C ASN A 40 14.32 -25.68 -3.74
N GLY A 41 14.68 -26.15 -2.54
CA GLY A 41 16.02 -26.00 -1.98
C GLY A 41 16.24 -24.63 -1.32
N PRO A 42 17.49 -24.31 -0.95
CA PRO A 42 17.82 -23.05 -0.29
C PRO A 42 17.33 -21.83 -1.09
N ILE A 43 16.71 -20.87 -0.39
CA ILE A 43 16.28 -19.61 -0.99
C ILE A 43 17.33 -18.52 -0.76
N THR A 44 17.36 -17.52 -1.63
CA THR A 44 18.22 -16.35 -1.46
C THR A 44 17.69 -15.42 -0.37
N LEU A 45 18.58 -14.63 0.23
CA LEU A 45 18.18 -13.56 1.15
C LEU A 45 17.22 -12.57 0.47
N ALA A 46 17.43 -12.27 -0.82
CA ALA A 46 16.56 -11.36 -1.57
C ALA A 46 15.12 -11.88 -1.67
N GLU A 47 14.93 -13.17 -1.91
CA GLU A 47 13.60 -13.78 -1.94
C GLU A 47 12.96 -13.81 -0.55
N TYR A 48 13.73 -14.14 0.48
CA TYR A 48 13.26 -14.09 1.86
C TYR A 48 12.77 -12.69 2.25
N MET A 49 13.59 -11.67 1.98
CA MET A 49 13.25 -10.27 2.26
C MET A 49 12.03 -9.81 1.47
N ARG A 50 11.92 -10.17 0.18
CA ARG A 50 10.78 -9.79 -0.66
C ARG A 50 9.46 -10.27 -0.09
N GLU A 51 9.36 -11.55 0.27
CA GLU A 51 8.13 -12.12 0.81
C GLU A 51 7.85 -11.59 2.22
N SER A 52 8.90 -11.44 3.05
CA SER A 52 8.75 -10.93 4.42
C SER A 52 8.25 -9.48 4.44
N LEU A 53 8.87 -8.60 3.64
CA LEU A 53 8.45 -7.21 3.52
C LEU A 53 7.05 -7.09 2.92
N LYS A 54 6.71 -7.91 1.93
CA LYS A 54 5.36 -7.95 1.37
C LYS A 54 4.33 -8.31 2.43
N THR A 55 4.59 -9.32 3.25
CA THR A 55 3.67 -9.68 4.35
C THR A 55 3.61 -8.58 5.40
N TYR A 56 4.75 -8.00 5.77
CA TYR A 56 4.84 -6.94 6.77
C TYR A 56 4.07 -5.68 6.36
N TYR A 57 4.35 -5.10 5.19
CA TYR A 57 3.69 -3.88 4.73
C TYR A 57 2.20 -4.07 4.39
N ASN A 58 1.73 -5.30 4.19
CA ASN A 58 0.31 -5.62 4.00
C ASN A 58 -0.43 -5.95 5.31
N SER A 59 0.28 -6.05 6.44
CA SER A 59 -0.30 -6.47 7.72
C SER A 59 -1.10 -5.40 8.47
N GLY A 60 -1.07 -4.15 7.99
CA GLY A 60 -1.86 -3.06 8.56
C GLY A 60 -1.04 -1.78 8.77
N ASN A 61 -1.37 -1.04 9.82
CA ASN A 61 -0.85 0.30 10.07
C ASN A 61 0.59 0.26 10.63
N VAL A 62 1.57 0.07 9.76
CA VAL A 62 3.00 -0.03 10.15
C VAL A 62 3.67 1.32 10.43
N PHE A 63 3.09 2.43 9.96
CA PHE A 63 3.67 3.78 10.09
C PHE A 63 2.93 4.64 11.12
N GLY A 64 3.67 5.51 11.79
CA GLY A 64 3.14 6.57 12.67
C GLY A 64 3.50 6.36 14.14
N SER A 65 2.92 7.17 15.04
CA SER A 65 3.13 7.04 16.49
C SER A 65 2.70 5.68 17.05
N ASP A 66 1.71 5.08 16.40
CA ASP A 66 1.09 3.82 16.82
C ASP A 66 1.60 2.62 15.99
N GLY A 67 2.52 2.87 15.04
CA GLY A 67 3.17 1.85 14.22
C GLY A 67 4.56 1.47 14.77
N ASP A 68 5.30 0.65 14.02
CA ASP A 68 6.63 0.18 14.43
C ASP A 68 7.70 1.27 14.28
N PHE A 69 7.47 2.25 13.42
CA PHE A 69 8.35 3.40 13.23
C PHE A 69 7.60 4.64 12.73
N ILE A 70 8.17 5.80 13.05
CA ILE A 70 7.73 7.10 12.57
C ILE A 70 8.67 7.59 11.47
N THR A 71 8.14 8.27 10.46
CA THR A 71 8.90 8.83 9.34
C THR A 71 8.88 10.36 9.36
N SER A 72 9.85 11.01 8.71
CA SER A 72 9.95 12.49 8.68
C SER A 72 8.67 13.21 8.24
N PRO A 73 7.91 12.73 7.23
CA PRO A 73 6.63 13.34 6.84
C PRO A 73 5.57 13.30 7.94
N GLU A 74 5.60 12.28 8.80
CA GLU A 74 4.66 12.15 9.93
C GLU A 74 5.06 13.03 11.11
N ILE A 75 6.34 13.44 11.21
CA ILE A 75 6.84 14.32 12.28
C ILE A 75 6.51 15.78 11.98
N SER A 76 6.77 16.25 10.74
CA SER A 76 6.62 17.67 10.40
C SER A 76 6.25 17.90 8.95
N GLN A 77 5.24 18.75 8.76
CA GLN A 77 4.83 19.24 7.44
C GLN A 77 5.97 19.96 6.70
N LEU A 78 6.89 20.59 7.41
CA LEU A 78 8.00 21.31 6.78
C LEU A 78 8.87 20.38 5.91
N TYR A 79 8.93 19.08 6.23
CA TYR A 79 9.71 18.14 5.44
C TYR A 79 9.25 18.08 3.97
N GLY A 80 7.96 17.89 3.72
CA GLY A 80 7.46 17.82 2.34
C GLY A 80 7.45 19.19 1.67
N GLU A 81 7.33 20.30 2.42
CA GLU A 81 7.38 21.65 1.85
C GLU A 81 8.77 21.94 1.29
N MET A 82 9.81 21.55 2.02
CA MET A 82 11.19 21.69 1.57
C MET A 82 11.48 20.80 0.35
N VAL A 83 11.00 19.55 0.34
CA VAL A 83 11.15 18.67 -0.83
C VAL A 83 10.44 19.26 -2.06
N MET A 84 9.22 19.78 -1.89
CA MET A 84 8.46 20.37 -3.00
C MET A 84 9.10 21.66 -3.53
N LEU A 85 9.57 22.55 -2.66
CA LEU A 85 10.30 23.75 -3.05
C LEU A 85 11.58 23.41 -3.82
N TRP A 86 12.29 22.37 -3.39
CA TRP A 86 13.46 21.87 -4.11
C TRP A 86 13.11 21.34 -5.50
N LEU A 87 12.04 20.55 -5.62
CA LEU A 87 11.54 20.04 -6.92
C LEU A 87 11.11 21.18 -7.85
N LEU A 88 10.41 22.19 -7.33
CA LEU A 88 10.03 23.37 -8.10
C LEU A 88 11.25 24.13 -8.63
N SER A 89 12.27 24.33 -7.77
CA SER A 89 13.51 24.97 -8.18
C SER A 89 14.23 24.17 -9.28
N LEU A 90 14.18 22.84 -9.23
CA LEU A 90 14.73 21.99 -10.29
C LEU A 90 13.94 22.10 -11.60
N TRP A 91 12.62 22.15 -11.52
CA TRP A 91 11.75 22.31 -12.69
C TRP A 91 11.97 23.68 -13.37
N GLU A 92 12.09 24.76 -12.60
CA GLU A 92 12.42 26.09 -13.10
C GLU A 92 13.80 26.10 -13.79
N LYS A 93 14.81 25.51 -13.15
CA LYS A 93 16.16 25.38 -13.74
C LYS A 93 16.18 24.53 -15.01
N ALA A 94 15.23 23.60 -15.16
CA ALA A 94 15.06 22.80 -16.37
C ALA A 94 14.33 23.53 -17.50
N GLY A 95 13.96 24.80 -17.31
CA GLY A 95 13.25 25.61 -18.32
C GLY A 95 11.74 25.38 -18.35
N CYS A 96 11.15 24.99 -17.22
CA CYS A 96 9.72 24.79 -17.05
C CYS A 96 9.08 23.84 -18.10
N PRO A 97 9.65 22.64 -18.34
CA PRO A 97 9.15 21.73 -19.37
C PRO A 97 7.71 21.30 -19.06
N SER A 98 6.90 21.21 -20.12
CA SER A 98 5.51 20.77 -20.06
C SER A 98 5.21 19.74 -21.17
N PRO A 99 4.59 18.59 -20.86
CA PRO A 99 4.06 18.20 -19.55
C PRO A 99 5.15 17.74 -18.56
N VAL A 100 4.84 17.81 -17.26
CA VAL A 100 5.69 17.30 -16.17
C VAL A 100 4.95 16.23 -15.38
N ASN A 101 5.66 15.16 -15.00
CA ASN A 101 5.14 14.09 -14.15
C ASN A 101 5.86 14.10 -12.80
N LEU A 102 5.09 14.20 -11.72
CA LEU A 102 5.58 13.97 -10.36
C LEU A 102 5.25 12.53 -9.97
N ILE A 103 6.26 11.73 -9.65
CA ILE A 103 6.11 10.31 -9.32
C ILE A 103 6.68 10.07 -7.93
N GLU A 104 5.84 9.61 -7.01
CA GLU A 104 6.25 9.18 -5.68
C GLU A 104 6.23 7.65 -5.59
N LEU A 105 7.31 7.05 -5.08
CA LEU A 105 7.42 5.61 -4.91
C LEU A 105 7.29 5.24 -3.43
N GLY A 106 6.25 4.47 -3.09
CA GLY A 106 5.99 4.03 -1.72
C GLY A 106 5.47 5.14 -0.81
N PRO A 107 4.27 5.70 -1.08
CA PRO A 107 3.74 6.88 -0.37
C PRO A 107 3.38 6.66 1.10
N GLY A 108 3.54 5.44 1.62
CA GLY A 108 3.17 5.09 2.98
C GLY A 108 1.67 5.30 3.25
N ASN A 109 1.35 5.73 4.48
CA ASN A 109 -0.03 5.89 4.96
C ASN A 109 -0.69 7.22 4.55
N ARG A 110 0.07 8.18 4.03
CA ARG A 110 -0.43 9.50 3.66
C ARG A 110 0.40 9.98 2.48
N SER A 111 -0.21 10.01 1.30
CA SER A 111 0.40 10.59 0.12
C SER A 111 0.92 11.99 0.44
N TYR A 112 2.16 12.28 0.05
CA TYR A 112 2.62 13.67 -0.02
C TYR A 112 1.77 14.47 -1.02
N ASP A 113 0.91 13.84 -1.82
CA ASP A 113 0.11 14.54 -2.81
C ASP A 113 -1.04 15.39 -2.21
N ASP A 114 -1.80 14.86 -1.26
CA ASP A 114 -3.09 15.48 -0.87
C ASP A 114 -2.94 16.86 -0.22
N ARG A 115 -1.80 17.12 0.43
CA ARG A 115 -1.55 18.40 1.13
C ARG A 115 -0.76 19.41 0.30
N TYR A 116 -0.02 18.97 -0.71
CA TYR A 116 0.94 19.81 -1.45
C TYR A 116 0.47 20.15 -2.86
N VAL A 117 -0.34 19.31 -3.50
CA VAL A 117 -1.04 19.66 -4.77
C VAL A 117 -1.86 20.94 -4.59
N LYS A 118 -2.35 21.20 -3.37
CA LYS A 118 -3.05 22.45 -3.03
C LYS A 118 -2.15 23.69 -3.14
N ILE A 119 -0.87 23.60 -2.81
CA ILE A 119 0.08 24.73 -2.92
C ILE A 119 0.31 25.07 -4.40
N ILE A 120 0.54 24.05 -5.24
CA ILE A 120 0.77 24.24 -6.69
C ILE A 120 -0.49 24.74 -7.41
N LYS A 121 -1.69 24.30 -7.01
CA LYS A 121 -2.95 24.82 -7.56
C LYS A 121 -3.35 26.20 -7.06
N THR A 122 -2.79 26.70 -5.95
CA THR A 122 -3.16 28.01 -5.38
C THR A 122 -2.36 29.15 -5.99
N ASN A 123 -1.18 28.88 -6.53
CA ASN A 123 -0.48 29.82 -7.39
C ASN A 123 -0.80 29.48 -8.84
N SER A 124 -1.92 30.02 -9.33
CA SER A 124 -1.96 30.47 -10.72
C SER A 124 -0.76 31.40 -10.90
N ILE A 125 0.34 30.85 -11.37
CA ILE A 125 1.54 31.57 -11.77
C ILE A 125 1.11 32.38 -13.01
N GLN A 126 0.48 33.54 -12.77
CA GLN A 126 0.53 34.67 -13.68
C GLN A 126 1.96 35.21 -13.56
N LEU A 127 2.89 34.58 -14.28
CA LEU A 127 4.06 35.28 -14.76
C LEU A 127 3.64 35.91 -16.09
N THR A 128 3.48 37.24 -16.04
CA THR A 128 3.34 38.23 -17.14
C THR A 128 3.13 37.71 -18.55
#